data_AF-A0A9N9DRK3-F1
#
_entry.id   AF-A0A9N9DRK3-F1
#
_cell.length_a   1.000
_cell.length_b   1.000
_cell.length_c   1.000
_cell.angle_alpha   90.00
_cell.angle_beta   90.00
_cell.angle_gamma   90.00
#
_symmetry.space_group_name_H-M   'P 1'
#
loop_
_entity.id
_entity.type
_entity.pdbx_description
1 polymer ?
#
loop_
_entity_poly.entity_id
_entity_poly.type
_entity_poly.pdbx_seq_one_letter_code
_entity_poly.pdbx_strand_id
1 'polypeptide(L)' 'MSTVYDTICNFLCIASPEHITAFSVVFHVMNEEAWIAKETLRQLLHQSISAVLPLYAPDSDKHRKLLGLPLK' A
#
# COMPACT_ATOMS: atom_id res chain seq x y z
N MET A 1 11.17 2.55 -13.62
CA MET A 1 9.94 2.61 -12.81
C MET A 1 10.32 2.15 -11.42
N SER A 2 10.01 2.92 -10.37
CA SER A 2 10.57 2.70 -9.02
C SER A 2 10.15 1.33 -8.46
N THR A 3 11.14 0.51 -8.11
CA THR A 3 11.02 -0.79 -7.42
C THR A 3 10.00 -0.75 -6.28
N VAL A 4 9.99 0.34 -5.53
CA VAL A 4 9.09 0.58 -4.39
C VAL A 4 7.61 0.57 -4.75
N TYR A 5 7.25 1.18 -5.88
CA TYR A 5 5.85 1.23 -6.30
C TYR A 5 5.33 -0.18 -6.57
N ASP A 6 6.13 -0.98 -7.28
CA ASP A 6 5.82 -2.38 -7.60
C ASP A 6 5.76 -3.23 -6.33
N THR A 7 6.71 -3.03 -5.41
CA THR A 7 6.72 -3.67 -4.08
C THR A 7 5.44 -3.37 -3.31
N ILE A 8 5.01 -2.10 -3.24
CA ILE A 8 3.78 -1.73 -2.55
C ILE A 8 2.57 -2.39 -3.23
N CYS A 9 2.46 -2.30 -4.56
CA CYS A 9 1.36 -2.92 -5.29
C CYS A 9 1.30 -4.43 -5.06
N ASN A 10 2.44 -5.12 -5.14
CA ASN A 10 2.53 -6.55 -4.91
C ASN A 10 2.14 -6.91 -3.47
N PHE A 11 2.65 -6.19 -2.48
CA PHE A 11 2.26 -6.38 -1.08
C PHE A 11 0.75 -6.22 -0.89
N LEU A 12 0.14 -5.16 -1.43
CA LEU A 12 -1.31 -4.94 -1.33
C LEU A 12 -2.11 -6.05 -2.04
N CYS A 13 -1.57 -6.64 -3.11
CA CYS A 13 -2.14 -7.78 -3.83
C CYS A 13 -2.08 -9.09 -3.04
N ILE A 14 -0.94 -9.41 -2.43
CA ILE A 14 -0.72 -10.73 -1.79
C ILE A 14 -1.04 -10.75 -0.30
N ALA A 15 -0.96 -9.62 0.40
CA ALA A 15 -1.18 -9.57 1.83
C ALA A 15 -2.63 -9.90 2.20
N SER A 16 -2.82 -10.65 3.27
CA SER A 16 -4.12 -10.84 3.90
C SER A 16 -4.67 -9.49 4.39
N PRO A 17 -5.98 -9.25 4.36
CA PRO A 17 -6.57 -7.98 4.78
C PRO A 17 -6.19 -7.54 6.20
N GLU A 18 -6.04 -8.51 7.11
CA GLU A 18 -5.56 -8.31 8.48
C GLU A 18 -4.17 -7.68 8.58
N HIS A 19 -3.32 -7.93 7.57
CA HIS A 19 -1.95 -7.41 7.48
C HIS A 19 -1.85 -6.09 6.73
N ILE A 20 -2.94 -5.62 6.09
CA ILE A 20 -2.94 -4.35 5.34
C ILE A 20 -3.20 -3.20 6.33
N THR A 21 -2.11 -2.56 6.76
CA THR A 21 -2.11 -1.36 7.59
C THR A 21 -1.11 -0.35 7.03
N ALA A 22 -1.28 0.94 7.32
CA ALA A 22 -0.33 1.96 6.86
C ALA A 22 1.08 1.69 7.42
N PHE A 23 1.16 1.17 8.65
CA PHE A 23 2.43 0.83 9.29
C PHE A 23 3.13 -0.36 8.64
N SER A 24 2.40 -1.45 8.34
CA SER A 24 2.99 -2.64 7.70
C SER A 24 3.51 -2.33 6.30
N VAL A 25 2.80 -1.49 5.53
CA VAL A 25 3.27 -1.05 4.21
C VAL A 25 4.51 -0.16 4.31
N VAL A 26 4.50 0.83 5.21
CA VAL A 26 5.67 1.70 5.43
C VAL A 26 6.87 0.89 5.92
N PHE A 27 6.68 -0.05 6.83
CA PHE A 27 7.76 -0.91 7.34
C PHE A 27 8.35 -1.81 6.25
N HIS A 28 7.50 -2.39 5.40
CA HIS A 28 7.96 -3.19 4.26
C HIS A 28 8.84 -2.37 3.33
N VAL A 29 8.39 -1.17 2.96
CA VAL A 29 9.16 -0.29 2.07
C VAL A 29 10.41 0.26 2.73
N MET A 30 10.38 0.61 4.02
CA MET A 30 11.58 1.07 4.73
C MET A 30 12.64 -0.02 4.86
N ASN A 31 12.26 -1.30 4.91
CA ASN A 31 13.22 -2.40 4.89
C ASN A 31 13.87 -2.58 3.52
N GLU A 32 13.11 -2.41 2.44
CA GLU A 32 13.65 -2.56 1.08
C GLU A 32 14.41 -1.31 0.62
N GLU A 33 13.91 -0.11 0.92
CA GLU A 33 14.51 1.17 0.53
C GLU A 33 14.48 2.19 1.68
N ALA A 34 15.46 2.07 2.59
CA ALA A 34 15.58 2.89 3.80
C ALA A 34 15.79 4.41 3.56
N TRP A 35 16.00 4.84 2.32
CA TRP A 35 16.44 6.20 1.96
C TRP A 35 15.28 7.09 1.50
N ILE A 36 14.07 6.56 1.42
CA ILE A 36 12.92 7.27 0.86
C ILE A 36 12.29 8.16 1.93
N ALA A 37 12.08 9.43 1.57
CA ALA A 37 11.36 10.36 2.41
C ALA A 37 9.92 9.85 2.67
N LYS A 38 9.45 10.00 3.92
CA LYS A 38 8.10 9.58 4.33
C LYS A 38 6.99 10.16 3.45
N GLU A 39 7.17 11.38 2.95
CA GLU A 39 6.22 12.02 2.04
C GLU A 39 6.14 11.32 0.67
N THR A 40 7.28 10.97 0.10
CA THR A 40 7.36 10.18 -1.14
C THR A 40 6.74 8.80 -0.95
N LEU A 41 6.99 8.15 0.20
CA LEU A 41 6.35 6.87 0.55
C LEU A 41 4.82 7.00 0.61
N ARG A 42 4.33 8.07 1.23
CA ARG A 42 2.89 8.34 1.31
C ARG A 42 2.28 8.55 -0.07
N GLN A 43 2.94 9.29 -0.96
CA GLN A 43 2.47 9.47 -2.33
C GLN A 43 2.44 8.16 -3.12
N LEU A 44 3.50 7.35 -3.03
CA LEU A 44 3.57 6.05 -3.68
C LEU A 44 2.51 5.09 -3.14
N LEU A 45 2.26 5.11 -1.83
CA LEU A 45 1.19 4.34 -1.20
C LEU A 45 -0.19 4.74 -1.74
N HIS A 46 -0.47 6.04 -1.81
CA HIS A 46 -1.74 6.54 -2.33
C HIS A 46 -1.95 6.14 -3.80
N GLN A 47 -0.91 6.27 -4.63
CA GLN A 47 -0.95 5.84 -6.04
C GLN A 47 -1.17 4.33 -6.16
N SER A 48 -0.48 3.54 -5.35
CA SER A 48 -0.60 2.08 -5.36
C SER A 48 -1.99 1.64 -4.96
N ILE A 49 -2.56 2.23 -3.89
CA ILE A 49 -3.93 1.96 -3.47
C ILE A 49 -4.91 2.28 -4.60
N SER A 50 -4.81 3.46 -5.24
CA SER A 50 -5.66 3.79 -6.39
C SER A 50 -5.54 2.79 -7.54
N ALA A 51 -4.36 2.23 -7.78
CA ALA A 51 -4.14 1.25 -8.83
C ALA A 51 -4.71 -0.15 -8.50
N VAL A 52 -4.57 -0.61 -7.25
CA VAL A 52 -5.07 -1.94 -6.83
C VAL A 52 -6.53 -1.95 -6.38
N LEU A 53 -7.09 -0.82 -5.92
CA LEU A 53 -8.48 -0.71 -5.48
C LEU A 53 -9.52 -1.23 -6.50
N PRO A 54 -9.41 -0.93 -7.82
CA PRO A 54 -10.36 -1.45 -8.82
C PRO A 54 -10.23 -2.95 -9.09
N LEU A 55 -9.17 -3.62 -8.62
CA LEU A 55 -9.01 -5.08 -8.74
C LEU A 55 -9.91 -5.84 -7.76
N TYR A 56 -10.45 -5.15 -6.75
CA TYR A 56 -11.26 -5.75 -5.70
C TYR A 56 -12.72 -5.34 -5.82
N ALA A 57 -13.62 -6.30 -5.56
CA ALA A 57 -15.04 -6.01 -5.52
C ALA A 57 -15.33 -4.91 -4.47
N PRO A 58 -16.19 -3.94 -4.79
CA PRO A 58 -16.71 -3.01 -3.80
C PRO A 58 -17.33 -3.83 -2.67
N ASP A 59 -17.09 -3.43 -1.42
CA ASP A 59 -17.45 -4.13 -0.17
C ASP A 59 -16.65 -5.37 0.23
N SER A 60 -15.68 -5.82 -0.56
CA SER A 60 -14.72 -6.83 -0.08
C SER A 60 -13.92 -6.28 1.11
N ASP A 61 -13.50 -7.19 2.00
CA ASP A 61 -12.71 -6.82 3.19
C ASP A 61 -11.44 -6.05 2.79
N LYS A 62 -10.76 -6.51 1.73
CA LYS A 62 -9.62 -5.80 1.13
C LYS A 62 -9.97 -4.40 0.66
N HIS A 63 -11.07 -4.23 -0.09
CA HIS A 63 -11.49 -2.92 -0.59
C HIS A 63 -11.77 -1.94 0.56
N ARG A 64 -12.50 -2.40 1.59
CA ARG A 64 -12.80 -1.60 2.79
C ARG A 64 -11.53 -1.26 3.58
N LYS A 65 -10.60 -2.20 3.71
CA LYS A 65 -9.33 -1.99 4.40
C LYS A 65 -8.46 -0.96 3.70
N LEU A 66 -8.34 -1.05 2.38
CA LEU A 66 -7.58 -0.11 1.55
C LEU A 66 -8.14 1.32 1.62
N LEU A 67 -9.47 1.47 1.58
CA LEU A 67 -10.14 2.76 1.81
C LEU A 67 -9.95 3.30 3.23
N GLY A 68 -9.87 2.41 4.21
CA GLY A 68 -9.70 2.76 5.63
C GLY A 68 -8.27 3.13 6.02
N LEU A 69 -7.30 3.07 5.11
CA LEU A 69 -5.91 3.42 5.42
C LEU A 69 -5.81 4.93 5.74
N PRO A 70 -5.31 5.32 6.93
CA PRO A 70 -5.14 6.72 7.28
C PRO A 70 -3.94 7.30 6.51
N LEU A 71 -4.21 7.79 5.30
CA LEU A 71 -3.22 8.46 4.44
C LEU A 71 -3.10 9.96 4.74
N LYS A 72 -3.73 10.43 5.82
CA LYS A 72 -3.89 11.85 6.20
C LYS A 72 -2.76 12.36 7.08
#